data_AF-A0A3N5TWV2-F1
#
_entry.id   AF-A0A3N5TWV2-F1
#
_cell.length_a   1.000
_cell.length_b   1.000
_cell.length_c   1.000
_cell.angle_alpha   90.00
_cell.angle_beta   90.00
_cell.angle_gamma   90.00
#
_symmetry.space_group_name_H-M   'P 1'
#
loop_
_entity.id
_entity.type
_entity.pdbx_description
1 polymer ?
#
loop_
_entity_poly.entity_id
_entity_poly.type
_entity_poly.pdbx_seq_one_letter_code
_entity_poly.pdbx_strand_id
1 'polypeptide(L)'
;MLPEQGGRSAGRKAPEKASERLRRLLTVVPYLVRNQGTKVADAAELFGMSEAELLADLDLLFVSGLPPYGPGDLIDVDIQEGRIWIGMADYFGRPLGLTRSEALAIYLRGTGLAGAPGLEEAPALSSALGRLADALGPEALGGLPDRVGSTQDGRTPDTLGELRRAHPVVSGSGSSTTRPRGPRRPNVRSTPRRSSSPSATGT
;
A
#
# COMPACT_ATOMS: atom_id res chain seq x y z
N MET A 1 -4.47 -31.16 -53.45
CA MET A 1 -5.52 -30.27 -52.90
C MET A 1 -5.48 -30.44 -51.39
N LEU A 2 -4.68 -29.62 -50.71
CA LEU A 2 -4.57 -29.56 -49.25
C LEU A 2 -5.26 -28.27 -48.80
N PRO A 3 -6.10 -28.27 -47.75
CA PRO A 3 -6.66 -27.04 -47.24
C PRO A 3 -5.64 -26.29 -46.39
N GLU A 4 -5.53 -25.00 -46.69
CA GLU A 4 -4.75 -23.96 -46.02
C GLU A 4 -5.20 -23.79 -44.55
N GLN A 5 -4.25 -23.88 -43.63
CA GLN A 5 -4.45 -23.58 -42.21
C GLN A 5 -4.47 -22.06 -42.02
N GLY A 6 -5.67 -21.49 -41.87
CA GLY A 6 -5.87 -20.08 -41.51
C GLY A 6 -5.42 -19.83 -40.06
N GLY A 7 -4.28 -19.14 -39.92
CA GLY A 7 -3.76 -18.70 -38.63
C GLY A 7 -4.72 -17.76 -37.90
N ARG A 8 -5.19 -18.17 -36.71
CA ARG A 8 -5.82 -17.25 -35.77
C ARG A 8 -4.72 -16.42 -35.13
N SER A 9 -4.53 -15.21 -35.66
CA SER A 9 -3.75 -14.17 -35.00
C SER A 9 -4.45 -13.81 -33.68
N ALA A 10 -3.95 -14.35 -32.57
CA ALA A 10 -4.34 -13.92 -31.24
C ALA A 10 -3.93 -12.45 -31.10
N GLY A 11 -4.92 -11.56 -31.10
CA GLY A 11 -4.73 -10.12 -30.95
C GLY A 11 -3.89 -9.83 -29.71
N ARG A 12 -2.71 -9.27 -29.93
CA ARG A 12 -1.83 -8.81 -28.86
C ARG A 12 -2.54 -7.66 -28.14
N LYS A 13 -3.11 -7.92 -26.94
CA LYS A 13 -3.76 -6.90 -26.10
C LYS A 13 -2.81 -5.70 -25.98
N ALA A 14 -3.33 -4.49 -26.21
CA ALA A 14 -2.60 -3.25 -26.03
C ALA A 14 -2.05 -3.18 -24.59
N PRO A 15 -0.87 -2.56 -24.36
CA PRO A 15 -0.31 -2.44 -23.02
C PRO A 15 -1.34 -1.75 -22.12
N GLU A 16 -1.77 -2.48 -21.10
CA GLU A 16 -2.75 -2.00 -20.15
C GLU A 16 -2.22 -0.76 -19.45
N LYS A 17 -3.07 0.26 -19.25
CA LYS A 17 -2.67 1.47 -18.51
C LYS A 17 -2.26 1.07 -17.09
N ALA A 18 -1.09 1.52 -16.64
CA ALA A 18 -0.55 1.23 -15.31
C ALA A 18 -1.55 1.54 -14.17
N SER A 19 -2.43 2.52 -14.36
CA SER A 19 -3.50 2.87 -13.42
C SER A 19 -4.54 1.78 -13.25
N GLU A 20 -4.95 1.09 -14.31
CA GLU A 20 -5.95 0.00 -14.23
C GLU A 20 -5.34 -1.23 -13.57
N ARG A 21 -4.10 -1.56 -13.93
CA ARG A 21 -3.34 -2.63 -13.29
C ARG A 21 -3.16 -2.37 -11.78
N LEU A 22 -2.80 -1.14 -11.41
CA LEU A 22 -2.69 -0.75 -10.00
C LEU A 22 -4.02 -0.90 -9.26
N ARG A 23 -5.13 -0.43 -9.84
CA ARG A 23 -6.46 -0.61 -9.24
C ARG A 23 -6.78 -2.08 -9.02
N ARG A 24 -6.54 -2.94 -10.02
CA ARG A 24 -6.77 -4.37 -9.89
C ARG A 24 -5.90 -4.99 -8.81
N LEU A 25 -4.60 -4.69 -8.77
CA LEU A 25 -3.70 -5.15 -7.71
C LEU A 25 -4.13 -4.71 -6.32
N LEU A 26 -4.59 -3.46 -6.17
CA LEU A 26 -5.12 -2.93 -4.91
C LEU A 26 -6.41 -3.65 -4.44
N THR A 27 -7.12 -4.31 -5.33
CA THR A 27 -8.32 -5.12 -5.00
C THR A 27 -7.96 -6.59 -4.76
N VAL A 28 -7.15 -7.18 -5.65
CA VAL A 28 -6.81 -8.60 -5.65
C VAL A 28 -5.89 -8.97 -4.48
N VAL A 29 -4.84 -8.19 -4.24
CA VAL A 29 -3.82 -8.54 -3.24
C VAL A 29 -4.38 -8.60 -1.82
N PRO A 30 -5.18 -7.61 -1.35
CA PRO A 30 -5.76 -7.70 -0.01
C PRO A 30 -6.68 -8.91 0.18
N TYR A 31 -7.37 -9.34 -0.88
CA TYR A 31 -8.17 -10.56 -0.84
C TYR A 31 -7.29 -11.80 -0.69
N LEU A 32 -6.25 -11.95 -1.53
CA LEU A 32 -5.36 -13.12 -1.49
C LEU A 32 -4.59 -13.22 -0.18
N VAL A 33 -4.18 -12.09 0.41
CA VAL A 33 -3.53 -12.05 1.73
C VAL A 33 -4.45 -12.61 2.83
N ARG A 34 -5.76 -12.36 2.74
CA ARG A 34 -6.77 -12.87 3.69
C ARG A 34 -7.19 -14.31 3.40
N ASN A 35 -7.03 -14.77 2.16
CA ASN A 35 -7.48 -16.07 1.66
C ASN A 35 -6.31 -16.87 1.09
N GLN A 36 -5.33 -17.16 1.95
CA GLN A 36 -4.13 -17.91 1.60
C GLN A 36 -4.47 -19.30 1.07
N GLY A 37 -3.78 -19.75 0.02
CA GLY A 37 -4.03 -21.03 -0.63
C GLY A 37 -5.19 -21.04 -1.64
N THR A 38 -5.73 -19.86 -1.99
CA THR A 38 -6.74 -19.71 -3.08
C THR A 38 -6.15 -20.21 -4.40
N LYS A 39 -6.93 -20.97 -5.18
CA LYS A 39 -6.46 -21.43 -6.50
C LYS A 39 -6.39 -20.25 -7.47
N VAL A 40 -5.39 -20.27 -8.36
CA VAL A 40 -5.23 -19.26 -9.41
C VAL A 40 -6.51 -19.13 -10.25
N ALA A 41 -7.10 -20.26 -10.66
CA ALA A 41 -8.34 -20.30 -11.43
C ALA A 41 -9.52 -19.62 -10.69
N ASP A 42 -9.74 -19.98 -9.41
CA ASP A 42 -10.84 -19.45 -8.60
C ASP A 42 -10.70 -17.92 -8.40
N ALA A 43 -9.47 -17.44 -8.17
CA ALA A 43 -9.20 -16.01 -8.05
C ALA A 43 -9.40 -15.27 -9.38
N ALA A 44 -8.91 -15.84 -10.49
CA ALA A 44 -9.06 -15.27 -11.81
C ALA A 44 -10.55 -15.11 -12.18
N GLU A 45 -11.36 -16.14 -11.91
CA GLU A 45 -12.81 -16.11 -12.09
C GLU A 45 -13.48 -15.04 -11.22
N LEU A 46 -13.16 -15.00 -9.91
CA LEU A 46 -13.74 -14.05 -8.97
C LEU A 46 -13.53 -12.59 -9.39
N PHE A 47 -12.36 -12.27 -9.95
CA PHE A 47 -12.01 -10.91 -10.36
C PHE A 47 -12.22 -10.65 -11.85
N GLY A 48 -12.83 -11.60 -12.59
CA GLY A 48 -13.18 -11.44 -14.00
C GLY A 48 -11.97 -11.25 -14.92
N MET A 49 -10.83 -11.88 -14.61
CA MET A 49 -9.58 -11.79 -15.37
C MET A 49 -9.07 -13.16 -15.81
N SER A 50 -8.15 -13.21 -16.77
CA SER A 50 -7.50 -14.47 -17.12
C SER A 50 -6.42 -14.86 -16.11
N GLU A 51 -6.15 -16.16 -15.95
CA GLU A 51 -5.05 -16.64 -15.10
C GLU A 51 -3.69 -16.03 -15.49
N ALA A 52 -3.46 -15.86 -16.80
CA ALA A 52 -2.23 -15.23 -17.30
C ALA A 52 -2.11 -13.75 -16.88
N GLU A 53 -3.22 -13.00 -16.84
CA GLU A 53 -3.22 -11.61 -16.36
C GLU A 53 -2.98 -11.54 -14.85
N LEU A 54 -3.63 -12.42 -14.08
CA LEU A 54 -3.41 -12.53 -12.64
C LEU A 54 -1.94 -12.83 -12.32
N LEU A 55 -1.35 -13.83 -12.98
CA LEU A 55 0.05 -14.21 -12.76
C LEU A 55 1.00 -13.08 -13.14
N ALA A 56 0.77 -12.40 -14.27
CA ALA A 56 1.59 -11.27 -14.71
C ALA A 56 1.50 -10.07 -13.75
N ASP A 57 0.36 -9.86 -13.11
CA ASP A 57 0.20 -8.83 -12.09
C ASP A 57 0.92 -9.19 -10.78
N LEU A 58 0.78 -10.45 -10.34
CA LEU A 58 1.44 -10.93 -9.13
C LEU A 58 2.97 -10.94 -9.27
N ASP A 59 3.50 -11.16 -10.47
CA ASP A 59 4.94 -11.12 -10.74
C ASP A 59 5.57 -9.75 -10.43
N LEU A 60 4.78 -8.66 -10.54
CA LEU A 60 5.25 -7.32 -10.19
C LEU A 60 5.41 -7.12 -8.66
N LEU A 61 4.79 -7.97 -7.85
CA LEU A 61 4.87 -7.84 -6.39
C LEU A 61 6.22 -8.26 -5.85
N PHE A 62 6.92 -9.21 -6.48
CA PHE A 62 8.24 -9.67 -6.03
C PHE A 62 9.31 -8.57 -6.01
N VAL A 63 9.16 -7.54 -6.85
CA VAL A 63 10.05 -6.37 -6.86
C VAL A 63 9.55 -5.23 -5.96
N SER A 64 8.40 -5.42 -5.31
CA SER A 64 7.77 -4.43 -4.45
C SER A 64 8.19 -4.65 -3.00
N GLY A 65 9.09 -3.79 -2.52
CA GLY A 65 9.55 -3.77 -1.15
C GLY A 65 10.29 -2.48 -0.84
N LEU A 66 10.83 -2.35 0.38
CA LEU A 66 11.61 -1.18 0.77
C LEU A 66 13.09 -1.54 0.93
N PRO A 67 14.02 -0.65 0.54
CA PRO A 67 15.41 -0.79 0.91
C PRO A 67 15.55 -1.04 2.42
N PRO A 68 16.39 -1.99 2.86
CA PRO A 68 17.51 -2.60 2.14
C PRO A 68 17.22 -3.89 1.34
N TYR A 69 15.96 -4.31 1.19
CA TYR A 69 15.56 -5.56 0.50
C TYR A 69 16.14 -6.83 1.14
N GLY A 70 16.22 -6.86 2.48
CA GLY A 70 16.57 -8.04 3.23
C GLY A 70 15.42 -9.06 3.31
N PRO A 71 15.67 -10.23 3.93
CA PRO A 71 14.62 -11.20 4.21
C PRO A 71 13.50 -10.54 5.05
N GLY A 72 12.27 -10.54 4.54
CA GLY A 72 11.12 -9.87 5.17
C GLY A 72 10.84 -8.44 4.70
N ASP A 73 11.64 -7.89 3.78
CA ASP A 73 11.46 -6.53 3.25
C ASP A 73 10.71 -6.47 1.91
N LEU A 74 10.37 -7.63 1.33
CA LEU A 74 9.67 -7.78 0.05
C LEU A 74 8.27 -8.38 0.24
N ILE A 75 7.36 -8.03 -0.66
CA ILE A 75 6.16 -8.84 -0.89
C ILE A 75 6.60 -10.05 -1.71
N ASP A 76 6.29 -11.25 -1.23
CA ASP A 76 6.63 -12.51 -1.88
C ASP A 76 5.35 -13.27 -2.24
N VAL A 77 5.34 -13.90 -3.41
CA VAL A 77 4.20 -14.67 -3.90
C VAL A 77 4.67 -16.09 -4.17
N ASP A 78 4.25 -17.05 -3.35
CA ASP A 78 4.53 -18.46 -3.60
C ASP A 78 3.32 -19.12 -4.28
N ILE A 79 3.57 -19.87 -5.35
CA ILE A 79 2.53 -20.61 -6.07
C ILE A 79 2.91 -22.08 -6.11
N GLN A 80 2.20 -22.88 -5.31
CA GLN A 80 2.40 -24.33 -5.22
C GLN A 80 1.11 -25.04 -5.63
N GLU A 81 1.19 -26.03 -6.53
CA GLU A 81 0.03 -26.83 -6.98
C GLU A 81 -1.17 -25.97 -7.44
N GLY A 82 -0.89 -24.82 -8.07
CA GLY A 82 -1.90 -23.89 -8.56
C GLY A 82 -2.60 -23.07 -7.47
N ARG A 83 -2.06 -23.02 -6.25
CA ARG A 83 -2.57 -22.23 -5.12
C ARG A 83 -1.61 -21.10 -4.79
N ILE A 84 -2.15 -19.98 -4.35
CA ILE A 84 -1.40 -18.74 -4.13
C ILE A 84 -1.21 -18.50 -2.64
N TRP A 85 0.02 -18.25 -2.22
CA TRP A 85 0.37 -17.71 -0.90
C TRP A 85 1.11 -16.39 -1.06
N ILE A 86 0.69 -15.38 -0.30
CA ILE A 86 1.34 -14.06 -0.32
C ILE A 86 1.94 -13.79 1.06
N GLY A 87 3.27 -13.69 1.10
CA GLY A 87 4.02 -13.15 2.22
C GLY A 87 4.12 -11.63 2.07
N MET A 88 3.66 -10.88 3.07
CA MET A 88 3.84 -9.43 3.09
C MET A 88 5.11 -9.05 3.82
N ALA A 89 5.83 -8.05 3.31
CA ALA A 89 6.95 -7.47 4.04
C ALA A 89 6.50 -7.00 5.43
N ASP A 90 7.36 -7.17 6.44
CA ASP A 90 7.09 -6.78 7.84
C ASP A 90 6.66 -5.31 7.96
N TYR A 91 7.16 -4.48 7.04
CA TYR A 91 6.80 -3.08 6.94
C TYR A 91 5.31 -2.84 6.71
N PHE A 92 4.65 -3.63 5.85
CA PHE A 92 3.21 -3.49 5.58
C PHE A 92 2.32 -3.99 6.72
N GLY A 93 2.87 -4.76 7.65
CA GLY A 93 2.19 -5.12 8.90
C GLY A 93 2.11 -3.97 9.90
N ARG A 94 2.87 -2.88 9.70
CA ARG A 94 2.86 -1.71 10.59
C ARG A 94 1.70 -0.77 10.24
N PRO A 95 1.02 -0.19 11.24
CA PRO A 95 0.04 0.86 10.99
C PRO A 95 0.63 2.01 10.15
N LEU A 96 -0.17 2.57 9.24
CA LEU A 96 0.24 3.70 8.40
C LEU A 96 0.61 4.91 9.28
N GLY A 97 1.84 5.41 9.15
CA GLY A 97 2.34 6.59 9.85
C GLY A 97 1.88 7.91 9.23
N LEU A 98 0.56 8.13 9.16
CA LEU A 98 0.01 9.36 8.60
C LEU A 98 0.27 10.55 9.54
N THR A 99 0.74 11.66 8.98
CA THR A 99 0.72 12.94 9.69
C THR A 99 -0.72 13.42 9.89
N ARG A 100 -0.94 14.29 10.88
CA ARG A 100 -2.28 14.87 11.15
C ARG A 100 -2.87 15.56 9.92
N SER A 101 -2.05 16.29 9.16
CA SER A 101 -2.45 16.95 7.92
C SER A 101 -2.84 15.98 6.81
N GLU A 102 -2.13 14.85 6.67
CA GLU A 102 -2.45 13.82 5.67
C GLU A 102 -3.74 13.10 6.02
N ALA A 103 -3.90 12.70 7.29
CA ALA A 103 -5.13 12.06 7.76
C ALA A 103 -6.35 12.97 7.54
N LEU A 104 -6.24 14.26 7.86
CA LEU A 104 -7.31 15.23 7.62
C LEU A 104 -7.61 15.40 6.11
N ALA A 105 -6.57 15.49 5.27
CA ALA A 105 -6.75 15.65 3.83
C ALA A 105 -7.39 14.41 3.17
N ILE A 106 -7.06 13.21 3.66
CA ILE A 106 -7.71 11.96 3.23
C ILE A 106 -9.16 11.94 3.71
N TYR A 107 -9.42 12.27 4.98
CA TYR A 107 -10.75 12.31 5.54
C TYR A 107 -11.69 13.19 4.71
N LEU A 108 -11.29 14.44 4.44
CA LEU A 108 -12.14 15.39 3.70
C LEU A 108 -12.43 14.97 2.27
N ARG A 109 -11.40 14.51 1.55
CA ARG A 109 -11.57 14.04 0.17
C ARG A 109 -12.42 12.77 0.12
N GLY A 110 -12.18 11.85 1.04
CA GLY A 110 -12.96 10.63 1.13
C GLY A 110 -14.42 10.91 1.51
N THR A 111 -14.72 11.86 2.40
CA THR A 111 -16.10 12.23 2.73
C THR A 111 -16.84 12.83 1.52
N GLY A 112 -16.15 13.63 0.70
CA GLY A 112 -16.73 14.14 -0.55
C GLY A 112 -17.01 13.03 -1.56
N LEU A 113 -16.14 12.00 -1.61
CA LEU A 113 -16.31 10.84 -2.49
C LEU A 113 -17.40 9.88 -2.00
N ALA A 114 -17.51 9.68 -0.69
CA ALA A 114 -18.53 8.80 -0.10
C ALA A 114 -19.97 9.34 -0.31
N GLY A 115 -20.13 10.66 -0.43
CA GLY A 115 -21.41 11.29 -0.78
C GLY A 115 -21.73 11.28 -2.29
N ALA A 116 -20.84 10.78 -3.15
CA ALA A 116 -21.09 10.72 -4.58
C ALA A 116 -21.99 9.52 -4.94
N PRO A 117 -22.98 9.69 -5.83
CA PRO A 117 -23.84 8.58 -6.26
C PRO A 117 -23.06 7.56 -7.10
N GLY A 118 -23.38 6.28 -6.91
CA GLY A 118 -22.86 5.18 -7.74
C GLY A 118 -21.51 4.61 -7.33
N LEU A 119 -21.03 4.90 -6.11
CA LEU A 119 -19.82 4.26 -5.58
C LEU A 119 -20.19 2.95 -4.86
N GLU A 120 -19.85 1.81 -5.46
CA GLU A 120 -20.12 0.49 -4.86
C GLU A 120 -19.37 0.28 -3.54
N GLU A 121 -18.16 0.84 -3.41
CA GLU A 121 -17.32 0.75 -2.23
C GLU A 121 -17.68 1.74 -1.11
N ALA A 122 -18.78 2.49 -1.25
CA ALA A 122 -19.20 3.50 -0.26
C ALA A 122 -19.25 2.97 1.19
N PRO A 123 -19.70 1.73 1.49
CA PRO A 123 -19.66 1.19 2.85
C PRO A 123 -18.24 0.97 3.39
N ALA A 124 -17.33 0.46 2.54
CA ALA A 124 -15.94 0.22 2.92
C ALA A 124 -15.19 1.54 3.14
N LEU A 125 -15.42 2.52 2.26
CA LEU A 125 -14.89 3.87 2.40
C LEU A 125 -15.41 4.54 3.67
N SER A 126 -16.71 4.42 3.97
CA SER A 126 -17.31 4.98 5.18
C SER A 126 -16.72 4.37 6.46
N SER A 127 -16.50 3.05 6.49
CA SER A 127 -15.81 2.38 7.61
C SER A 127 -14.38 2.88 7.79
N ALA A 128 -13.65 3.10 6.70
CA ALA A 128 -12.28 3.64 6.75
C ALA A 128 -12.27 5.09 7.23
N LEU A 129 -13.22 5.92 6.78
CA LEU A 129 -13.39 7.29 7.25
C LEU A 129 -13.75 7.37 8.73
N GLY A 130 -14.57 6.45 9.24
CA GLY A 130 -14.86 6.34 10.68
C GLY A 130 -13.59 6.09 11.50
N ARG A 131 -12.74 5.15 11.07
CA ARG A 131 -11.45 4.89 11.74
C ARG A 131 -10.50 6.09 11.71
N LEU A 132 -10.49 6.84 10.61
CA LEU A 132 -9.73 8.09 10.52
C LEU A 132 -10.32 9.17 11.44
N ALA A 133 -11.65 9.23 11.56
CA ALA A 133 -12.31 10.18 12.45
C ALA A 133 -11.93 9.92 13.91
N ASP A 134 -11.99 8.66 14.35
CA ASP A 134 -11.60 8.23 15.68
C ASP A 134 -10.13 8.58 15.99
N ALA A 135 -9.24 8.38 15.01
CA ALA A 135 -7.82 8.69 15.16
C ALA A 135 -7.49 10.19 15.17
N LEU A 136 -8.24 11.01 14.43
CA LEU A 136 -8.07 12.47 14.38
C LEU A 136 -8.62 13.16 15.63
N GLY A 137 -9.70 12.59 16.19
CA GLY A 137 -10.40 13.11 17.37
C GLY A 137 -11.25 14.35 17.08
N PRO A 138 -12.14 14.72 18.02
CA PRO A 138 -13.08 15.82 17.85
C PRO A 138 -12.38 17.18 17.73
N GLU A 139 -11.20 17.34 18.32
CA GLU A 139 -10.42 18.60 18.27
C GLU A 139 -10.02 18.98 16.84
N ALA A 140 -9.72 17.97 16.01
CA ALA A 140 -9.27 18.17 14.62
C ALA A 140 -10.43 18.27 13.63
N LEU A 141 -11.58 17.69 13.98
CA LEU A 141 -12.72 17.54 13.08
C LEU A 141 -13.88 18.47 13.40
N GLY A 142 -13.97 18.97 14.64
CA GLY A 142 -15.14 19.71 15.11
C GLY A 142 -16.43 18.93 14.82
N GLY A 143 -17.45 19.63 14.30
CA GLY A 143 -18.72 19.04 13.89
C GLY A 143 -18.76 18.47 12.46
N LEU A 144 -17.61 18.22 11.81
CA LEU A 144 -17.58 17.65 10.46
C LEU A 144 -18.21 16.25 10.36
N PRO A 145 -18.00 15.31 11.29
CA PRO A 145 -18.59 13.97 11.21
C PRO A 145 -20.13 13.99 11.18
N ASP A 146 -20.74 14.80 12.05
CA ASP A 146 -22.20 14.94 12.14
C ASP A 146 -22.80 15.49 10.83
N ARG A 147 -22.07 16.38 10.17
CA ARG A 147 -22.50 16.98 8.90
C ARG A 147 -22.39 16.01 7.72
N VAL A 148 -21.38 15.14 7.70
CA VAL A 148 -21.28 14.10 6.66
C VAL A 148 -22.42 13.10 6.78
N GLY A 149 -22.82 12.73 8.00
CA GLY A 149 -24.02 11.94 8.24
C GLY A 149 -25.28 12.56 7.61
N SER A 150 -25.38 13.89 7.63
CA SER A 150 -26.48 14.62 6.96
C SER A 150 -26.32 14.80 5.45
N THR A 151 -25.13 14.61 4.86
CA THR A 151 -24.93 14.71 3.40
C THR A 151 -25.43 13.50 2.62
N GLN A 152 -25.72 12.37 3.29
CA GLN A 152 -26.51 11.29 2.68
C GLN A 152 -27.92 11.77 2.27
N ASP A 153 -28.40 12.91 2.77
CA ASP A 153 -29.66 13.56 2.37
C ASP A 153 -29.53 14.50 1.14
N GLY A 154 -28.45 14.37 0.35
CA GLY A 154 -28.40 14.92 -1.01
C GLY A 154 -28.05 16.41 -1.13
N ARG A 155 -27.37 17.00 -0.14
CA ARG A 155 -26.86 18.38 -0.23
C ARG A 155 -25.35 18.38 0.03
N THR A 156 -24.57 18.90 -0.91
CA THR A 156 -23.10 19.03 -0.81
C THR A 156 -22.75 20.39 -0.18
N PRO A 157 -22.36 20.48 1.10
CA PRO A 157 -21.86 21.72 1.68
C PRO A 157 -20.40 21.97 1.25
N ASP A 158 -20.05 23.24 1.05
CA ASP A 158 -18.67 23.71 0.79
C ASP A 158 -17.82 23.64 2.07
N THR A 159 -17.50 22.42 2.48
CA THR A 159 -16.71 22.09 3.68
C THR A 159 -15.26 22.58 3.60
N LEU A 160 -14.74 22.77 2.38
CA LEU A 160 -13.37 23.21 2.14
C LEU A 160 -13.14 24.68 2.51
N GLY A 161 -14.16 25.52 2.31
CA GLY A 161 -14.14 26.95 2.66
C GLY A 161 -14.15 27.21 4.17
N GLU A 162 -14.71 26.30 4.97
CA GLU A 162 -14.81 26.44 6.43
C GLU A 162 -13.53 26.02 7.14
N LEU A 163 -12.90 24.95 6.68
CA LEU A 163 -11.63 24.49 7.25
C LEU A 163 -10.48 25.44 7.00
N ARG A 164 -10.46 26.12 5.85
CA ARG A 164 -9.49 27.19 5.57
C ARG A 164 -9.63 28.35 6.55
N ARG A 165 -10.85 28.59 7.05
CA ARG A 165 -11.14 29.62 8.07
C ARG A 165 -10.78 29.16 9.48
N ALA A 166 -11.02 27.89 9.80
CA ALA A 166 -10.67 27.30 11.09
C ALA A 166 -9.16 27.05 11.25
N HIS A 167 -8.46 26.76 10.15
CA HIS A 167 -7.03 26.46 10.14
C HIS A 167 -6.34 27.18 8.97
N PRO A 168 -5.89 28.43 9.16
CA PRO A 168 -5.07 29.11 8.17
C PRO A 168 -3.76 28.32 8.00
N VAL A 169 -3.57 27.72 6.83
CA VAL A 169 -2.31 27.07 6.46
C VAL A 169 -1.23 28.16 6.46
N VAL A 170 -0.28 28.07 7.39
CA VAL A 170 0.97 28.85 7.28
C VAL A 170 1.67 28.36 6.02
N SER A 171 1.66 29.19 4.97
CA SER A 171 2.51 29.01 3.80
C SER A 171 3.97 29.02 4.27
N GLY A 172 4.54 27.84 4.47
CA GLY A 172 5.97 27.67 4.71
C GLY A 172 6.73 28.09 3.47
N SER A 173 7.23 29.34 3.46
CA SER A 173 8.28 29.77 2.54
C SER A 173 9.48 28.83 2.70
N GLY A 174 9.89 28.21 1.60
CA GLY A 174 10.99 27.26 1.56
C GLY A 174 12.26 27.84 2.18
N SER A 175 12.58 27.37 3.39
CA SER A 175 13.88 27.57 4.02
C SER A 175 14.56 26.22 4.09
N SER A 176 15.46 25.96 3.14
CA SER A 176 16.35 24.80 3.13
C SER A 176 17.04 24.64 4.48
N THR A 177 16.52 23.74 5.31
CA THR A 177 17.16 23.40 6.59
C THR A 177 18.05 22.20 6.34
N THR A 178 19.33 22.49 6.11
CA THR A 178 20.42 21.51 6.15
C THR A 178 20.36 20.75 7.47
N ARG A 179 20.01 19.46 7.41
CA ARG A 179 20.02 18.56 8.56
C ARG A 179 21.44 18.49 9.15
N PRO A 180 21.64 18.72 10.46
CA PRO A 180 22.97 18.65 11.05
C PRO A 180 23.47 17.19 10.99
N ARG A 181 24.64 17.00 10.39
CA ARG A 181 25.38 15.73 10.45
C ARG A 181 25.66 15.41 11.92
N GLY A 182 25.03 14.36 12.44
CA GLY A 182 25.36 13.80 13.75
C GLY A 182 26.83 13.38 13.82
N PRO A 183 27.45 13.39 15.02
CA PRO A 183 28.87 13.13 15.18
C PRO A 183 29.24 11.73 14.67
N ARG A 184 30.26 11.67 13.82
CA ARG A 184 30.89 10.42 13.36
C ARG A 184 31.36 9.64 14.59
N ARG A 185 30.84 8.42 14.77
CA ARG A 185 31.37 7.45 15.74
C ARG A 185 32.85 7.18 15.44
N PRO A 186 33.76 7.22 16.43
CA PRO A 186 35.16 6.88 16.21
C PRO A 186 35.32 5.40 15.88
N ASN A 187 36.17 5.13 14.90
CA ASN A 187 36.48 3.80 14.38
C ASN A 187 37.18 2.97 15.47
N VAL A 188 36.54 1.90 15.96
CA VAL A 188 37.16 0.96 16.91
C VAL A 188 38.15 0.12 16.13
N ARG A 189 39.44 0.40 16.32
CA ARG A 189 40.56 -0.34 15.76
C ARG A 189 40.57 -1.74 16.39
N SER A 190 40.28 -2.76 15.60
CA SER A 190 40.39 -4.16 16.00
C SER A 190 41.82 -4.47 16.45
N THR A 191 42.01 -4.77 17.73
CA THR A 191 43.25 -5.33 18.26
C THR A 191 43.37 -6.80 17.82
N PRO A 192 44.52 -7.26 17.30
CA PRO A 192 44.69 -8.66 16.97
C PRO A 192 44.72 -9.52 18.23
N ARG A 193 43.85 -10.53 18.25
CA ARG A 193 43.70 -11.55 19.27
C ARG A 193 44.99 -12.37 19.36
N ARG A 194 45.68 -12.29 20.50
CA ARG A 194 46.92 -13.03 20.79
C ARG A 194 46.62 -14.54 20.72
N SER A 195 47.27 -15.24 19.81
CA SER A 195 47.29 -16.71 19.75
C SER A 195 48.17 -17.24 20.88
N SER A 196 47.56 -17.91 21.86
CA SER A 196 48.25 -18.75 22.83
C SER A 196 48.34 -20.17 22.25
N SER A 197 49.53 -20.57 21.83
CA SER A 197 49.89 -21.97 21.62
C SER A 197 50.14 -22.65 22.98
N PRO A 198 49.71 -23.91 23.19
CA PRO A 198 50.14 -24.69 24.34
C PRO A 198 51.42 -25.47 23.98
N SER A 199 52.47 -25.29 24.76
CA SER A 199 53.67 -26.16 24.72
C SER A 199 53.72 -26.96 26.01
N ALA A 200 53.69 -28.27 25.84
CA ALA A 200 53.61 -29.27 26.87
C ALA A 200 54.99 -29.66 27.42
N THR A 201 54.97 -30.10 28.68
CA THR A 201 55.77 -31.21 29.25
C THR A 201 57.26 -31.04 29.48
N GLY A 202 57.68 -31.28 30.73
CA GLY A 202 58.70 -32.30 30.97
C GLY A 202 59.80 -31.97 31.98
N THR A 203 59.62 -32.55 33.19
CA THR A 203 60.62 -32.98 34.19
C THR A 203 61.44 -31.93 34.92
#